data_AF-Q9CVN2-F1
#
_entry.id   AF-Q9CVN2-F1
#
_cell.length_a   1.000
_cell.length_b   1.000
_cell.length_c   1.000
_cell.angle_alpha   90.00
_cell.angle_beta   90.00
_cell.angle_gamma   90.00
#
_symmetry.space_group_name_H-M   'P 1'
#
loop_
_entity.id
_entity.type
_entity.pdbx_description
1 polymer ?
#
loop_
_entity_poly.entity_id
_entity_poly.type
_entity_poly.pdbx_seq_one_letter_code
_entity_poly.pdbx_strand_id
1 'polypeptide(L)'
;MTLKVQEYPTLKVPYETLNKRFRAAQKNIDRETSHVTMVVAELEKTLSSCPAVDSVVSLLDGVVEKLSVLKRKAVESIQAEDESAKLCKRRIEHLKEHSSDQPAAASMWKRKRMDRMMVEHLLRCGYYNTAVKLARQSGIEDLVNIEMFLTAKEVEESLERRETATCLAWCHDNKSRLRKMKSCLEFSLRIQEFIELVRQNKRLDAVRHARKHFSQAEGSQLDEVRQVMGMLAFPPDTHISPYKDLLDPARWRMLIQQFRYDNYRLHQLGNSSVFTLTLQAGLSAIKTPYPS
;
A
#
# COMPACT_ATOMS: atom_id res chain seq x y z
N MET A 1 -16.69 20.29 -14.01
CA MET A 1 -15.34 20.05 -13.47
C MET A 1 -15.36 19.28 -12.14
N THR A 2 -16.32 19.56 -11.25
CA THR A 2 -16.48 18.98 -9.89
C THR A 2 -16.63 17.45 -9.83
N LEU A 3 -17.44 16.85 -10.71
CA LEU A 3 -17.63 15.39 -10.78
C LEU A 3 -16.33 14.63 -11.10
N LYS A 4 -15.50 15.15 -12.02
CA LYS A 4 -14.23 14.51 -12.40
C LYS A 4 -13.27 14.40 -11.22
N VAL A 5 -13.24 15.42 -10.34
CA VAL A 5 -12.38 15.42 -9.15
C VAL A 5 -12.90 14.44 -8.08
N GLN A 6 -14.22 14.39 -7.88
CA GLN A 6 -14.85 13.54 -6.88
C GLN A 6 -14.82 12.04 -7.24
N GLU A 7 -14.87 11.71 -8.54
CA GLU A 7 -14.83 10.33 -9.02
C GLU A 7 -13.42 9.85 -9.37
N TYR A 8 -12.39 10.69 -9.27
CA TYR A 8 -11.02 10.28 -9.57
C TYR A 8 -10.53 9.08 -8.71
N PRO A 9 -10.73 9.08 -7.37
CA PRO A 9 -10.40 7.94 -6.52
C PRO A 9 -11.04 6.61 -6.93
N THR A 10 -12.22 6.68 -7.55
CA THR A 10 -12.97 5.52 -8.05
C THR A 10 -12.16 4.70 -9.03
N LEU A 11 -11.45 5.35 -9.94
CA LEU A 11 -10.66 4.68 -10.96
C LEU A 11 -9.19 4.56 -10.59
N LYS A 12 -8.67 5.49 -9.78
CA LYS A 12 -7.24 5.55 -9.52
C LYS A 12 -6.73 4.36 -8.72
N VAL A 13 -7.40 4.01 -7.61
CA VAL A 13 -7.00 2.88 -6.75
C VAL A 13 -6.98 1.53 -7.50
N PRO A 14 -8.04 1.12 -8.22
CA PRO A 14 -8.04 -0.14 -8.95
C PRO A 14 -7.04 -0.14 -10.11
N TYR A 15 -6.83 1.01 -10.77
CA TYR A 15 -5.79 1.13 -11.80
C TYR A 15 -4.38 0.94 -11.23
N GLU A 16 -4.07 1.54 -10.08
CA GLU A 16 -2.78 1.33 -9.40
C GLU A 16 -2.60 -0.13 -8.96
N THR A 17 -3.68 -0.78 -8.53
CA THR A 17 -3.69 -2.21 -8.18
C THR A 17 -3.38 -3.07 -9.41
N LEU A 18 -4.06 -2.83 -10.53
CA LEU A 18 -3.78 -3.49 -11.81
C LEU A 18 -2.32 -3.27 -12.24
N ASN A 19 -1.82 -2.04 -12.18
CA ASN A 19 -0.44 -1.72 -12.56
C ASN A 19 0.59 -2.41 -11.64
N LYS A 20 0.30 -2.53 -10.34
CA LYS A 20 1.14 -3.30 -9.40
C LYS A 20 1.15 -4.78 -9.78
N ARG A 21 -0.01 -5.38 -10.05
CA ARG A 21 -0.12 -6.79 -10.46
C ARG A 21 0.58 -7.05 -11.79
N PHE A 22 0.37 -6.20 -12.80
CA PHE A 22 1.04 -6.28 -14.10
C PHE A 22 2.57 -6.28 -13.99
N ARG A 23 3.14 -5.36 -13.22
CA ARG A 23 4.60 -5.31 -13.01
C ARG A 23 5.12 -6.53 -12.26
N ALA A 24 4.38 -7.02 -11.28
CA ALA A 24 4.76 -8.20 -10.51
C ALA A 24 4.71 -9.47 -11.37
N ALA A 25 3.67 -9.63 -12.19
CA ALA A 25 3.51 -10.70 -13.15
C ALA A 25 4.66 -10.72 -14.17
N GLN A 26 4.95 -9.58 -14.80
CA GLN A 26 6.07 -9.44 -15.74
C GLN A 26 7.38 -9.91 -15.09
N LYS A 27 7.72 -9.39 -13.91
CA LYS A 27 8.94 -9.76 -13.18
C LYS A 27 8.98 -11.25 -12.83
N ASN A 28 7.85 -11.83 -12.43
CA ASN A 28 7.76 -13.24 -12.07
C ASN A 28 7.94 -14.14 -13.30
N ILE A 29 7.29 -13.81 -14.42
CA ILE A 29 7.37 -14.54 -15.68
C ILE A 29 8.78 -14.44 -16.26
N ASP A 30 9.40 -13.26 -16.26
CA ASP A 30 10.77 -13.07 -16.74
C ASP A 30 11.79 -13.88 -15.93
N ARG A 31 11.59 -13.96 -14.61
CA ARG A 31 12.42 -14.76 -13.72
C ARG A 31 12.30 -16.25 -14.00
N GLU A 32 11.08 -16.78 -14.11
CA GLU A 32 10.90 -18.21 -14.41
C GLU A 32 11.34 -18.56 -15.82
N THR A 33 11.13 -17.67 -16.80
CA THR A 33 11.67 -17.82 -18.15
C THR A 33 13.20 -17.94 -18.11
N SER A 34 13.87 -17.09 -17.32
CA SER A 34 15.32 -17.16 -17.14
C SER A 34 15.77 -18.51 -16.55
N HIS A 35 15.03 -19.06 -15.58
CA HIS A 35 15.32 -20.38 -15.03
C HIS A 35 15.16 -21.50 -16.08
N VAL A 36 14.11 -21.44 -16.91
CA VAL A 36 13.90 -22.41 -18.00
C VAL A 36 15.05 -22.32 -19.01
N THR A 37 15.41 -21.12 -19.46
CA THR A 37 16.52 -20.93 -20.41
C THR A 37 17.84 -21.48 -19.86
N MET A 38 18.10 -21.32 -18.56
CA MET A 38 19.30 -21.84 -17.91
C MET A 38 19.37 -23.37 -17.96
N VAL A 39 18.27 -24.07 -17.64
CA VAL A 39 18.24 -25.55 -17.66
C VAL A 39 18.28 -26.08 -19.09
N VAL A 40 17.65 -25.40 -20.05
CA VAL A 40 17.75 -25.75 -21.48
C VAL A 40 19.19 -25.60 -21.99
N ALA A 41 19.87 -24.51 -21.64
CA ALA A 41 21.27 -24.33 -22.03
C ALA A 41 22.20 -25.40 -21.43
N GLU A 42 21.94 -25.83 -20.19
CA GLU A 42 22.66 -26.94 -19.56
C GLU A 42 22.42 -28.27 -20.28
N LEU A 43 21.19 -28.53 -20.71
CA LEU A 43 20.83 -29.69 -21.52
C LEU A 43 21.55 -29.67 -22.88
N GLU A 44 21.52 -28.56 -23.60
CA GLU A 44 22.20 -28.39 -24.90
C GLU A 44 23.72 -28.62 -24.79
N LYS A 45 24.33 -28.04 -23.75
CA LYS A 45 25.75 -28.23 -23.46
C LYS A 45 26.08 -29.71 -23.17
N THR A 46 25.24 -30.37 -22.40
CA THR A 46 25.44 -31.78 -22.03
C THR A 46 25.28 -32.69 -23.25
N LEU A 47 24.28 -32.46 -24.09
CA LEU A 47 24.06 -33.17 -25.37
C LEU A 47 25.27 -33.06 -26.31
N SER A 48 25.96 -31.92 -26.31
CA SER A 48 27.17 -31.70 -27.13
C SER A 48 28.36 -32.59 -26.74
N SER A 49 28.31 -33.24 -25.56
CA SER A 49 29.42 -34.01 -24.99
C SER A 49 29.27 -35.54 -25.04
N CYS A 50 28.30 -36.07 -25.81
CA CYS A 50 27.96 -37.51 -25.84
C CYS A 50 27.69 -38.11 -24.44
N PRO A 51 26.68 -37.61 -23.72
CA PRO A 51 26.39 -37.99 -22.34
C PRO A 51 25.70 -39.36 -22.24
N ALA A 52 25.76 -39.97 -21.06
CA ALA A 52 24.96 -41.16 -20.75
C ALA A 52 23.46 -40.85 -20.82
N VAL A 53 22.66 -41.80 -21.31
CA VAL A 53 21.20 -41.65 -21.48
C VAL A 53 20.52 -41.21 -20.18
N ASP A 54 20.90 -41.78 -19.04
CA ASP A 54 20.35 -41.43 -17.72
C ASP A 54 20.56 -39.96 -17.35
N SER A 55 21.70 -39.38 -17.76
CA SER A 55 21.99 -37.95 -17.53
C SER A 55 21.08 -37.05 -18.37
N VAL A 56 20.77 -37.46 -19.60
CA VAL A 56 19.86 -36.72 -20.49
C VAL A 56 18.42 -36.79 -19.96
N VAL A 57 17.99 -37.96 -19.50
CA VAL A 57 16.66 -38.15 -18.90
C VAL A 57 16.51 -37.25 -17.66
N SER A 58 17.48 -37.24 -16.76
CA SER A 58 17.44 -36.39 -15.56
C SER A 58 17.38 -34.89 -15.90
N LEU A 59 18.09 -34.43 -16.94
CA LEU A 59 18.05 -33.03 -17.37
C LEU A 59 16.70 -32.68 -18.02
N LEU A 60 16.13 -33.58 -18.81
CA LEU A 60 14.79 -33.42 -19.38
C LEU A 60 13.72 -33.31 -18.29
N ASP A 61 13.80 -34.14 -17.24
CA ASP A 61 12.91 -34.04 -16.07
C ASP A 61 13.02 -32.67 -15.41
N GLY A 62 14.24 -32.15 -15.26
CA GLY A 62 14.49 -30.79 -14.76
C GLY A 62 13.86 -29.69 -15.64
N VAL A 63 13.97 -29.80 -16.97
CA VAL A 63 13.30 -28.88 -17.92
C VAL A 63 11.79 -28.93 -17.76
N VAL A 64 11.21 -30.14 -17.70
CA VAL A 64 9.76 -30.35 -17.51
C VAL A 64 9.30 -29.73 -16.20
N GLU A 65 10.06 -29.93 -15.10
CA GLU A 65 9.76 -29.33 -13.81
C GLU A 65 9.73 -27.79 -13.91
N LYS A 66 10.76 -27.16 -14.49
CA LYS A 66 10.79 -25.69 -14.63
C LYS A 66 9.69 -25.15 -15.54
N LEU A 67 9.39 -25.83 -16.65
CA LEU A 67 8.28 -25.46 -17.53
C LEU A 67 6.92 -25.58 -16.82
N SER A 68 6.74 -26.60 -15.98
CA SER A 68 5.52 -26.76 -15.18
C SER A 68 5.33 -25.61 -14.19
N VAL A 69 6.42 -25.18 -13.53
CA VAL A 69 6.43 -24.05 -12.61
C VAL A 69 6.13 -22.75 -13.33
N LEU A 70 6.76 -22.51 -14.49
CA LEU A 70 6.50 -21.34 -15.34
C LEU A 70 5.02 -21.29 -15.76
N LYS A 71 4.48 -22.41 -16.27
CA LYS A 71 3.07 -22.51 -16.68
C LYS A 71 2.14 -22.16 -15.51
N ARG A 72 2.35 -22.75 -14.33
CA ARG A 72 1.53 -22.48 -13.15
C ARG A 72 1.59 -21.00 -12.76
N LYS A 73 2.78 -20.42 -12.64
CA LYS A 73 2.94 -19.00 -12.26
C LYS A 73 2.38 -18.03 -13.30
N ALA A 74 2.49 -18.36 -14.59
CA ALA A 74 1.91 -17.56 -15.66
C ALA A 74 0.37 -17.55 -15.55
N VAL A 75 -0.25 -18.71 -15.34
CA VAL A 75 -1.71 -18.82 -15.16
C VAL A 75 -2.18 -18.01 -13.95
N GLU A 76 -1.53 -18.17 -12.80
CA GLU A 76 -1.86 -17.41 -11.57
C GLU A 76 -1.74 -15.89 -11.79
N SER A 77 -0.67 -15.45 -12.46
CA SER A 77 -0.41 -14.04 -12.73
C SER A 77 -1.44 -13.45 -13.70
N ILE A 78 -1.74 -14.16 -14.80
CA ILE A 78 -2.74 -13.74 -15.80
C ILE A 78 -4.13 -13.65 -15.18
N GLN A 79 -4.52 -14.65 -14.37
CA GLN A 79 -5.81 -14.65 -13.69
C GLN A 79 -5.95 -13.45 -12.73
N ALA A 80 -4.90 -13.16 -11.96
CA ALA A 80 -4.90 -12.04 -11.03
C ALA A 80 -4.95 -10.68 -11.75
N GLU A 81 -4.32 -10.55 -12.92
CA GLU A 81 -4.43 -9.36 -13.78
C GLU A 81 -5.83 -9.21 -14.38
N ASP A 82 -6.40 -10.28 -14.93
CA ASP A 82 -7.73 -10.28 -15.53
C ASP A 82 -8.81 -9.86 -14.53
N GLU A 83 -8.76 -10.35 -13.29
CA GLU A 83 -9.66 -9.92 -12.21
C GLU A 83 -9.56 -8.42 -11.94
N SER A 84 -8.34 -7.87 -11.89
CA SER A 84 -8.13 -6.43 -11.68
C SER A 84 -8.57 -5.60 -12.88
N ALA A 85 -8.37 -6.10 -14.10
CA ALA A 85 -8.85 -5.45 -15.32
C ALA A 85 -10.38 -5.44 -15.38
N LYS A 86 -11.03 -6.56 -15.03
CA LYS A 86 -12.49 -6.66 -14.91
C LYS A 86 -13.04 -5.69 -13.87
N LEU A 87 -12.38 -5.54 -12.71
CA LEU A 87 -12.77 -4.55 -11.70
C LEU A 87 -12.69 -3.11 -12.24
N CYS A 88 -11.60 -2.76 -12.93
CA CYS A 88 -11.47 -1.47 -13.60
C CYS A 88 -12.60 -1.25 -14.62
N LYS A 89 -12.91 -2.28 -15.44
CA LYS A 89 -13.97 -2.23 -16.44
C LYS A 89 -15.35 -1.98 -15.80
N ARG A 90 -15.71 -2.73 -14.76
CA ARG A 90 -16.98 -2.55 -14.01
C ARG A 90 -17.14 -1.12 -13.48
N ARG A 91 -16.05 -0.54 -12.97
CA ARG A 91 -16.08 0.85 -12.46
C ARG A 91 -16.19 1.89 -13.57
N ILE A 92 -15.56 1.67 -14.72
CA ILE A 92 -15.71 2.52 -15.90
C ILE A 92 -17.15 2.46 -16.41
N GLU A 93 -17.74 1.26 -16.51
CA GLU A 93 -19.13 1.06 -16.90
C GLU A 93 -20.08 1.81 -15.95
N HIS A 94 -19.90 1.66 -14.64
CA HIS A 94 -20.68 2.42 -13.65
C HIS A 94 -20.55 3.94 -13.80
N LEU A 95 -19.37 4.46 -14.14
CA LEU A 95 -19.21 5.89 -14.38
C LEU A 95 -19.87 6.36 -15.67
N LYS A 96 -19.96 5.50 -16.70
CA LYS A 96 -20.69 5.79 -17.95
C LYS A 96 -22.20 5.85 -17.74
N GLU A 97 -22.74 5.09 -16.78
CA GLU A 97 -24.17 5.14 -16.41
C GLU A 97 -24.62 6.56 -16.03
N HIS A 98 -23.72 7.41 -15.55
CA HIS A 98 -24.01 8.81 -15.24
C HIS A 98 -24.53 9.61 -16.44
N SER A 99 -24.07 9.27 -17.65
CA SER A 99 -24.43 9.93 -18.90
C SER A 99 -25.71 9.38 -19.52
N SER A 100 -26.47 8.54 -18.80
CA SER A 100 -27.75 8.03 -19.27
C SER A 100 -28.82 9.11 -19.23
N ASP A 101 -29.58 9.25 -20.32
CA ASP A 101 -30.70 10.19 -20.42
C ASP A 101 -31.96 9.74 -19.67
N GLN A 102 -31.96 8.52 -19.11
CA GLN A 102 -33.10 7.98 -18.38
C GLN A 102 -33.14 8.48 -16.92
N PRO A 103 -34.23 9.14 -16.47
CA PRO A 103 -34.32 9.70 -15.10
C PRO A 103 -34.21 8.65 -13.99
N ALA A 104 -34.76 7.45 -14.21
CA ALA A 104 -34.70 6.35 -13.26
C ALA A 104 -33.26 5.84 -13.08
N ALA A 105 -32.52 5.67 -14.19
CA ALA A 105 -31.11 5.27 -14.17
C ALA A 105 -30.25 6.33 -13.47
N ALA A 106 -30.48 7.62 -13.74
CA ALA A 106 -29.79 8.71 -13.08
C ALA A 106 -30.03 8.75 -11.56
N SER A 107 -31.26 8.48 -11.11
CA SER A 107 -31.59 8.39 -9.68
C SER A 107 -30.88 7.23 -8.99
N MET A 108 -30.90 6.04 -9.61
CA MET A 108 -30.19 4.86 -9.12
C MET A 108 -28.68 5.09 -9.03
N TRP A 109 -28.09 5.74 -10.04
CA TRP A 109 -26.68 6.09 -10.06
C TRP A 109 -26.31 7.05 -8.92
N LYS A 110 -27.11 8.10 -8.68
CA LYS A 110 -26.90 9.04 -7.56
C LYS A 110 -26.93 8.34 -6.20
N ARG A 111 -27.83 7.37 -6.02
CA ARG A 111 -27.90 6.55 -4.80
C ARG A 111 -26.65 5.69 -4.61
N LYS A 112 -26.24 4.93 -5.63
CA LYS A 112 -24.99 4.14 -5.60
C LYS A 112 -23.77 5.03 -5.31
N ARG A 113 -23.72 6.22 -5.90
CA ARG A 113 -22.67 7.21 -5.66
C ARG A 113 -22.61 7.64 -4.19
N MET A 114 -23.75 7.94 -3.60
CA MET A 114 -23.85 8.31 -2.18
C MET A 114 -23.38 7.16 -1.28
N ASP A 115 -23.86 5.94 -1.52
CA ASP A 115 -23.46 4.75 -0.76
C ASP A 115 -21.95 4.52 -0.83
N ARG A 116 -21.34 4.67 -2.02
CA ARG A 116 -19.88 4.61 -2.18
C ARG A 116 -19.15 5.66 -1.34
N MET A 117 -19.60 6.92 -1.37
CA MET A 117 -19.01 8.00 -0.57
C MET A 117 -19.11 7.71 0.93
N MET A 118 -20.25 7.17 1.38
CA MET A 118 -20.47 6.77 2.76
C MET A 118 -19.56 5.60 3.17
N VAL A 119 -19.45 4.56 2.33
CA VAL A 119 -18.54 3.42 2.58
C VAL A 119 -17.11 3.92 2.76
N GLU A 120 -16.59 4.76 1.86
CA GLU A 120 -15.24 5.31 2.00
C GLU A 120 -15.09 6.14 3.29
N HIS A 121 -16.08 6.97 3.62
CA HIS A 121 -16.06 7.76 4.86
C HIS A 121 -16.02 6.87 6.11
N LEU A 122 -16.87 5.85 6.16
CA LEU A 122 -16.90 4.88 7.26
C LEU A 122 -15.56 4.16 7.41
N LEU A 123 -14.92 3.75 6.30
CA LEU A 123 -13.60 3.13 6.31
C LEU A 123 -12.53 4.07 6.89
N ARG A 124 -12.55 5.36 6.51
CA ARG A 124 -11.62 6.37 7.05
C ARG A 124 -11.83 6.65 8.54
N CYS A 125 -13.06 6.51 9.03
CA CYS A 125 -13.41 6.67 10.44
C CYS A 125 -13.20 5.40 11.27
N GLY A 126 -12.75 4.29 10.65
CA GLY A 126 -12.53 3.02 11.35
C GLY A 126 -13.79 2.14 11.51
N TYR A 127 -14.92 2.51 10.91
CA TYR A 127 -16.17 1.74 10.96
C TYR A 127 -16.23 0.64 9.89
N TYR A 128 -15.23 -0.24 9.87
CA TYR A 128 -15.04 -1.25 8.80
C TYR A 128 -16.23 -2.21 8.65
N ASN A 129 -16.76 -2.73 9.75
CA ASN A 129 -17.87 -3.68 9.71
C ASN A 129 -19.14 -3.06 9.10
N THR A 130 -19.42 -1.81 9.47
CA THR A 130 -20.56 -1.06 8.92
C THR A 130 -20.35 -0.75 7.44
N ALA A 131 -19.13 -0.36 7.06
CA ALA A 131 -18.78 -0.10 5.66
C ALA A 131 -18.95 -1.34 4.77
N VAL A 132 -18.47 -2.51 5.23
CA VAL A 132 -18.64 -3.79 4.52
C VAL A 132 -20.10 -4.19 4.40
N LYS A 133 -20.89 -4.04 5.49
CA LYS A 133 -22.34 -4.33 5.46
C LYS A 133 -23.08 -3.43 4.46
N LEU A 134 -22.80 -2.12 4.46
CA LEU A 134 -23.39 -1.18 3.51
C LEU A 134 -23.02 -1.54 2.07
N ALA A 135 -21.75 -1.85 1.81
CA ALA A 135 -21.30 -2.23 0.47
C ALA A 135 -22.02 -3.48 -0.07
N ARG A 136 -22.23 -4.49 0.78
CA ARG A 136 -22.98 -5.72 0.44
C ARG A 136 -24.45 -5.45 0.19
N GLN A 137 -25.12 -4.75 1.09
CA GLN A 137 -26.55 -4.45 0.98
C GLN A 137 -26.87 -3.60 -0.26
N SER A 138 -25.99 -2.67 -0.60
CA SER A 138 -26.13 -1.84 -1.81
C SER A 138 -25.60 -2.51 -3.09
N GLY A 139 -24.96 -3.68 -3.01
CA GLY A 139 -24.38 -4.38 -4.16
C GLY A 139 -23.25 -3.58 -4.84
N ILE A 140 -22.44 -2.86 -4.05
CA ILE A 140 -21.39 -1.94 -4.54
C ILE A 140 -19.98 -2.36 -4.10
N GLU A 141 -19.76 -3.61 -3.66
CA GLU A 141 -18.46 -4.10 -3.21
C GLU A 141 -17.35 -3.86 -4.26
N ASP A 142 -17.65 -4.08 -5.54
CA ASP A 142 -16.74 -3.82 -6.65
C ASP A 142 -16.46 -2.34 -6.91
N LEU A 143 -17.26 -1.44 -6.34
CA LEU A 143 -17.19 -0.01 -6.59
C LEU A 143 -16.42 0.75 -5.49
N VAL A 144 -16.06 0.07 -4.41
CA VAL A 144 -15.42 0.65 -3.21
C VAL A 144 -14.05 0.01 -2.96
N ASN A 145 -13.17 0.71 -2.24
CA ASN A 145 -11.78 0.31 -2.05
C ASN A 145 -11.54 -0.42 -0.71
N ILE A 146 -12.42 -1.34 -0.31
CA ILE A 146 -12.39 -1.96 1.03
C ILE A 146 -11.03 -2.59 1.36
N GLU A 147 -10.48 -3.42 0.47
CA GLU A 147 -9.22 -4.14 0.70
C GLU A 147 -8.03 -3.20 0.99
N MET A 148 -7.97 -2.05 0.30
CA MET A 148 -6.95 -1.03 0.54
C MET A 148 -7.02 -0.51 1.99
N PHE A 149 -8.23 -0.24 2.48
CA PHE A 149 -8.43 0.26 3.84
C PHE A 149 -8.20 -0.84 4.90
N LEU A 150 -8.50 -2.11 4.60
CA LEU A 150 -8.19 -3.23 5.49
C LEU A 150 -6.68 -3.46 5.58
N THR A 151 -5.95 -3.36 4.48
CA THR A 151 -4.47 -3.42 4.49
C THR A 151 -3.89 -2.28 5.32
N ALA A 152 -4.44 -1.06 5.19
CA ALA A 152 -4.01 0.07 5.99
C ALA A 152 -4.31 -0.13 7.48
N LYS A 153 -5.49 -0.68 7.80
CA LYS A 153 -5.90 -1.02 9.17
C LYS A 153 -4.90 -1.95 9.85
N GLU A 154 -4.48 -3.02 9.18
CA GLU A 154 -3.52 -3.98 9.73
C GLU A 154 -2.18 -3.31 10.09
N VAL A 155 -1.70 -2.41 9.23
CA VAL A 155 -0.49 -1.63 9.50
C VAL A 155 -0.69 -0.71 10.70
N GLU A 156 -1.82 0.00 10.77
CA GLU A 156 -2.13 0.88 11.90
C GLU A 156 -2.22 0.12 13.23
N GLU A 157 -2.93 -1.01 13.26
CA GLU A 157 -3.03 -1.86 14.45
C GLU A 157 -1.67 -2.41 14.88
N SER A 158 -0.77 -2.74 13.95
CA SER A 158 0.60 -3.15 14.29
C SER A 158 1.38 -2.02 14.97
N LEU A 159 1.26 -0.79 14.48
CA LEU A 159 1.90 0.37 15.10
C LEU A 159 1.29 0.70 16.46
N GLU A 160 -0.01 0.49 16.66
CA GLU A 160 -0.66 0.62 17.97
C GLU A 160 -0.11 -0.41 18.97
N ARG A 161 0.18 -1.63 18.51
CA ARG A 161 0.89 -2.67 19.28
C ARG A 161 2.40 -2.42 19.43
N ARG A 162 2.92 -1.31 18.90
CA ARG A 162 4.34 -0.92 18.89
C ARG A 162 5.23 -1.86 18.06
N GLU A 163 4.67 -2.42 17.01
CA GLU A 163 5.34 -3.31 16.07
C GLU A 163 5.61 -2.56 14.76
N THR A 164 6.88 -2.39 14.37
CA THR A 164 7.27 -1.68 13.13
C THR A 164 7.31 -2.57 11.89
N ALA A 165 7.38 -3.89 12.08
CA ALA A 165 7.69 -4.84 11.00
C ALA A 165 6.70 -4.76 9.84
N THR A 166 5.40 -4.75 10.12
CA THR A 166 4.34 -4.67 9.10
C THR A 166 4.39 -3.34 8.33
N CYS A 167 4.61 -2.22 9.04
CA CYS A 167 4.74 -0.91 8.40
C CYS A 167 6.00 -0.81 7.53
N LEU A 168 7.13 -1.37 7.99
CA LEU A 168 8.36 -1.44 7.21
C LEU A 168 8.23 -2.33 5.96
N ALA A 169 7.51 -3.45 6.05
CA ALA A 169 7.18 -4.27 4.90
C ALA A 169 6.35 -3.47 3.89
N TRP A 170 5.36 -2.71 4.36
CA TRP A 170 4.59 -1.80 3.50
C TRP A 170 5.49 -0.72 2.86
N CYS A 171 6.44 -0.15 3.59
CA CYS A 171 7.41 0.81 3.03
C CYS A 171 8.26 0.17 1.93
N HIS A 172 8.74 -1.06 2.15
CA HIS A 172 9.51 -1.81 1.17
C HIS A 172 8.71 -2.06 -0.13
N ASP A 173 7.48 -2.53 0.01
CA ASP A 173 6.59 -2.81 -1.13
C ASP A 173 6.26 -1.56 -1.97
N ASN A 174 6.31 -0.38 -1.36
CA ASN A 174 5.99 0.89 -1.98
C ASN A 174 7.21 1.80 -2.20
N LYS A 175 8.43 1.28 -1.99
CA LYS A 175 9.69 2.05 -1.93
C LYS A 175 9.89 3.03 -3.08
N SER A 176 9.66 2.58 -4.32
CA SER A 176 9.85 3.41 -5.52
C SER A 176 8.89 4.60 -5.56
N ARG A 177 7.65 4.42 -5.09
CA ARG A 177 6.63 5.47 -5.06
C ARG A 177 6.86 6.42 -3.89
N LEU A 178 7.17 5.88 -2.71
CA LEU A 178 7.51 6.66 -1.52
C LEU A 178 8.72 7.56 -1.76
N ARG A 179 9.74 7.08 -2.49
CA ARG A 179 10.89 7.89 -2.91
C ARG A 179 10.47 9.07 -3.79
N LYS A 180 9.62 8.84 -4.80
CA LYS A 180 9.10 9.92 -5.68
C LYS A 180 8.31 10.96 -4.89
N MET A 181 7.62 10.54 -3.84
CA MET A 181 6.82 11.40 -2.96
C MET A 181 7.64 12.06 -1.85
N LYS A 182 8.94 11.74 -1.75
CA LYS A 182 9.85 12.18 -0.69
C LYS A 182 9.31 11.89 0.72
N SER A 183 8.69 10.71 0.92
CA SER A 183 8.23 10.28 2.24
C SER A 183 9.42 9.95 3.15
N CYS A 184 9.36 10.40 4.40
CA CYS A 184 10.32 10.09 5.46
C CYS A 184 9.81 8.99 6.42
N LEU A 185 8.73 8.27 6.09
CA LEU A 185 8.11 7.29 6.98
C LEU A 185 9.07 6.16 7.37
N GLU A 186 9.78 5.57 6.40
CA GLU A 186 10.75 4.50 6.68
C GLU A 186 11.82 4.98 7.67
N PHE A 187 12.36 6.19 7.45
CA PHE A 187 13.35 6.78 8.35
C PHE A 187 12.78 7.01 9.75
N SER A 188 11.55 7.55 9.85
CA SER A 188 10.86 7.77 11.14
C SER A 188 10.64 6.46 11.91
N LEU A 189 10.31 5.36 11.22
CA LEU A 189 10.21 4.03 11.81
C LEU A 189 11.55 3.52 12.33
N ARG A 190 12.64 3.71 11.56
CA ARG A 190 14.00 3.32 12.00
C ARG A 190 14.47 4.10 13.21
N ILE A 191 14.11 5.38 13.32
CA ILE A 191 14.33 6.19 14.51
C ILE A 191 13.54 5.62 15.70
N GLN A 192 12.28 5.23 15.50
CA GLN A 192 11.49 4.63 16.57
C GLN A 192 12.09 3.29 17.04
N GLU A 193 12.54 2.42 16.14
CA GLU A 193 13.24 1.18 16.52
C GLU A 193 14.50 1.46 17.35
N PHE A 194 15.28 2.47 17.00
CA PHE A 194 16.42 2.91 17.80
C PHE A 194 15.99 3.34 19.21
N ILE A 195 14.94 4.18 19.31
CA ILE A 195 14.42 4.68 20.59
C ILE A 195 13.97 3.50 21.47
N GLU A 196 13.28 2.51 20.91
CA GLU A 196 12.85 1.32 21.67
C GLU A 196 14.05 0.47 22.14
N LEU A 197 15.12 0.36 21.36
CA LEU A 197 16.37 -0.31 21.79
C LEU A 197 17.02 0.43 22.97
N VAL A 198 17.08 1.75 22.92
CA VAL A 198 17.59 2.58 24.04
C VAL A 198 16.69 2.44 25.26
N ARG A 199 15.37 2.45 25.08
CA ARG A 199 14.39 2.26 26.18
C ARG A 199 14.56 0.92 26.88
N GLN A 200 14.90 -0.14 26.14
CA GLN A 200 15.21 -1.47 26.66
C GLN A 200 16.64 -1.59 27.24
N ASN A 201 17.38 -0.49 27.31
CA ASN A 201 18.80 -0.44 27.72
C ASN A 201 19.75 -1.29 26.85
N LYS A 202 19.33 -1.64 25.62
CA LYS A 202 20.14 -2.38 24.63
C LYS A 202 21.00 -1.43 23.80
N ARG A 203 21.86 -0.66 24.47
CA ARG A 203 22.63 0.44 23.84
C ARG A 203 23.55 -0.01 22.70
N LEU A 204 24.21 -1.17 22.83
CA LEU A 204 25.07 -1.70 21.76
C LEU A 204 24.26 -2.07 20.51
N ASP A 205 23.04 -2.60 20.69
CA ASP A 205 22.15 -2.91 19.57
C ASP A 205 21.66 -1.64 18.89
N ALA A 206 21.33 -0.60 19.67
CA ALA A 206 20.96 0.71 19.14
C ALA A 206 22.08 1.31 18.26
N VAL A 207 23.35 1.22 18.71
CA VAL A 207 24.50 1.68 17.91
C VAL A 207 24.66 0.86 16.62
N ARG A 208 24.51 -0.48 16.71
CA ARG A 208 24.55 -1.35 15.52
C ARG A 208 23.43 -1.01 14.53
N HIS A 209 22.23 -0.76 15.03
CA HIS A 209 21.07 -0.33 14.26
C HIS A 209 21.32 0.99 13.54
N ALA A 210 21.82 2.00 14.27
CA ALA A 210 22.15 3.31 13.72
C ALA A 210 23.17 3.22 12.58
N ARG A 211 24.25 2.44 12.75
CA ARG A 211 25.26 2.23 11.70
C ARG A 211 24.67 1.62 10.44
N LYS A 212 23.69 0.72 10.58
CA LYS A 212 23.07 0.03 9.45
C LYS A 212 22.06 0.90 8.71
N HIS A 213 21.28 1.71 9.43
CA HIS A 213 20.10 2.38 8.88
C HIS A 213 20.24 3.89 8.70
N PHE A 214 21.20 4.53 9.37
CA PHE A 214 21.40 5.98 9.30
C PHE A 214 22.67 6.40 8.53
N SER A 215 23.39 5.45 7.93
CA SER A 215 24.64 5.73 7.21
C SER A 215 24.48 6.64 5.98
N GLN A 216 23.27 6.71 5.42
CA GLN A 216 22.92 7.54 4.27
C GLN A 216 22.08 8.76 4.67
N ALA A 217 21.98 9.08 5.96
CA ALA A 217 21.25 10.27 6.41
C ALA A 217 21.99 11.52 5.95
N GLU A 218 21.26 12.51 5.45
CA GLU A 218 21.80 13.78 4.95
C GLU A 218 20.91 14.96 5.37
N GLY A 219 21.47 16.17 5.39
CA GLY A 219 20.74 17.40 5.72
C GLY A 219 20.01 17.31 7.06
N SER A 220 18.70 17.60 7.06
CA SER A 220 17.88 17.57 8.28
C SER A 220 17.81 16.20 8.96
N GLN A 221 17.98 15.10 8.20
CA GLN A 221 17.99 13.75 8.78
C GLN A 221 19.21 13.54 9.69
N LEU A 222 20.35 14.17 9.38
CA LEU A 222 21.54 14.08 10.23
C LEU A 222 21.33 14.76 11.57
N ASP A 223 20.60 15.87 11.60
CA ASP A 223 20.30 16.59 12.85
C ASP A 223 19.38 15.76 13.75
N GLU A 224 18.38 15.08 13.18
CA GLU A 224 17.56 14.10 13.90
C GLU A 224 18.39 12.92 14.41
N VAL A 225 19.31 12.37 13.60
CA VAL A 225 20.21 11.28 14.02
C VAL A 225 21.11 11.73 15.18
N ARG A 226 21.70 12.92 15.10
CA ARG A 226 22.54 13.48 16.18
C ARG A 226 21.76 13.59 17.48
N GLN A 227 20.54 14.11 17.42
CA GLN A 227 19.67 14.24 18.58
C GLN A 227 19.33 12.89 19.20
N VAL A 228 18.98 11.90 18.38
CA VAL A 228 18.60 10.55 18.85
C VAL A 228 19.83 9.79 19.37
N MET A 229 21.00 9.96 18.77
CA MET A 229 22.26 9.40 19.27
C MET A 229 22.65 9.97 20.65
N GLY A 230 22.30 11.23 20.92
CA GLY A 230 22.48 11.85 22.24
C GLY A 230 21.78 11.10 23.37
N MET A 231 20.69 10.39 23.08
CA MET A 231 19.96 9.58 24.07
C MET A 231 20.82 8.47 24.71
N LEU A 232 21.89 8.03 24.04
CA LEU A 232 22.80 7.01 24.57
C LEU A 232 23.53 7.47 25.85
N ALA A 233 23.69 8.77 26.03
CA ALA A 233 24.35 9.36 27.21
C ALA A 233 23.41 9.49 28.41
N PHE A 234 22.09 9.31 28.23
CA PHE A 234 21.09 9.50 29.28
C PHE A 234 20.45 8.16 29.68
N PRO A 235 19.89 8.07 30.90
CA PRO A 235 19.11 6.92 31.30
C PRO A 235 17.71 6.95 30.64
N PRO A 236 17.02 5.80 30.48
CA PRO A 236 15.71 5.71 29.83
C PRO A 236 14.57 6.46 30.52
N ASP A 237 14.75 6.83 31.79
CA ASP A 237 13.82 7.59 32.64
C ASP A 237 14.18 9.08 32.73
N THR A 238 15.05 9.57 31.83
CA THR A 238 15.47 10.97 31.81
C THR A 238 14.28 11.94 31.71
N HIS A 239 14.31 12.98 32.53
CA HIS A 239 13.37 14.10 32.47
C HIS A 239 13.89 15.30 31.64
N ILE A 240 15.08 15.15 31.06
CA ILE A 240 15.76 16.22 30.32
C ILE A 240 15.19 16.30 28.89
N SER A 241 14.64 17.45 28.52
CA SER A 241 14.25 17.76 27.13
C SER A 241 15.51 18.03 26.30
N PRO A 242 15.60 17.57 25.04
CA PRO A 242 14.53 16.98 24.21
C PRO A 242 14.35 15.46 24.34
N TYR A 243 15.18 14.77 25.13
CA TYR A 243 15.21 13.31 25.19
C TYR A 243 13.96 12.70 25.84
N LYS A 244 13.38 13.40 26.82
CA LYS A 244 12.06 13.06 27.39
C LYS A 244 10.99 12.98 26.30
N ASP A 245 10.96 13.97 25.41
CA ASP A 245 9.95 14.08 24.35
C ASP A 245 10.15 12.99 23.28
N LEU A 246 11.41 12.60 23.01
CA LEU A 246 11.74 11.46 22.15
C LEU A 246 11.28 10.12 22.72
N LEU A 247 11.16 9.99 24.04
CA LEU A 247 10.68 8.78 24.71
C LEU A 247 9.16 8.77 24.91
N ASP A 248 8.44 9.83 24.52
CA ASP A 248 7.00 9.91 24.71
C ASP A 248 6.25 8.86 23.85
N PRO A 249 5.31 8.07 24.42
CA PRO A 249 4.46 7.14 23.67
C PRO A 249 3.64 7.80 22.56
N ALA A 250 3.38 9.10 22.61
CA ALA A 250 2.66 9.86 21.59
C ALA A 250 3.32 9.77 20.20
N ARG A 251 4.63 9.49 20.12
CA ARG A 251 5.33 9.25 18.85
C ARG A 251 4.70 8.12 18.03
N TRP A 252 4.18 7.07 18.66
CA TRP A 252 3.47 6.00 17.95
C TRP A 252 2.21 6.51 17.26
N ARG A 253 1.45 7.40 17.91
CA ARG A 253 0.29 8.07 17.29
C ARG A 253 0.71 8.95 16.11
N MET A 254 1.85 9.64 16.21
CA MET A 254 2.39 10.43 15.11
C MET A 254 2.81 9.56 13.92
N LEU A 255 3.43 8.40 14.17
CA LEU A 255 3.78 7.43 13.12
C LEU A 255 2.55 6.89 12.40
N ILE A 256 1.48 6.58 13.14
CA ILE A 256 0.19 6.15 12.56
C ILE A 256 -0.39 7.26 11.67
N GLN A 257 -0.36 8.52 12.11
CA GLN A 257 -0.83 9.65 11.31
C GLN A 257 0.02 9.88 10.06
N GLN A 258 1.36 9.77 10.18
CA GLN A 258 2.28 9.87 9.05
C GLN A 258 2.04 8.75 8.05
N PHE A 259 1.86 7.52 8.51
CA PHE A 259 1.50 6.37 7.67
C PHE A 259 0.18 6.62 6.94
N ARG A 260 -0.88 7.03 7.64
CA ARG A 260 -2.18 7.37 7.03
C ARG A 260 -2.03 8.41 5.92
N TYR A 261 -1.29 9.48 6.20
CA TYR A 261 -1.03 10.54 5.23
C TYR A 261 -0.30 10.03 3.99
N ASP A 262 0.78 9.27 4.18
CA ASP A 262 1.54 8.71 3.06
C ASP A 262 0.75 7.66 2.29
N ASN A 263 -0.05 6.83 2.97
CA ASN A 263 -0.93 5.86 2.34
C ASN A 263 -2.01 6.53 1.48
N TYR A 264 -2.63 7.62 1.95
CA TYR A 264 -3.60 8.39 1.15
C TYR A 264 -2.94 9.07 -0.03
N ARG A 265 -1.81 9.75 0.17
CA ARG A 265 -1.08 10.38 -0.95
C ARG A 265 -0.63 9.35 -1.98
N LEU A 266 -0.20 8.17 -1.55
CA LEU A 266 0.24 7.08 -2.42
C LEU A 266 -0.89 6.72 -3.39
N HIS A 267 -2.10 6.58 -2.87
CA HIS A 267 -3.32 6.27 -3.62
C HIS A 267 -4.02 7.50 -4.22
N GLN A 268 -3.44 8.68 -4.08
CA GLN A 268 -3.97 9.96 -4.54
C GLN A 268 -5.37 10.26 -3.99
N LEU A 269 -5.58 9.84 -2.75
CA LEU A 269 -6.76 10.17 -1.96
C LEU A 269 -6.52 11.49 -1.22
N GLY A 270 -7.56 12.31 -1.11
CA GLY A 270 -7.53 13.47 -0.23
C GLY A 270 -7.51 13.06 1.25
N ASN A 271 -7.01 13.95 2.11
CA ASN A 271 -7.08 13.78 3.57
C ASN A 271 -8.53 13.82 4.07
N SER A 272 -9.36 14.67 3.46
CA SER A 272 -10.79 14.71 3.69
C SER A 272 -11.50 13.72 2.77
N SER A 273 -12.52 13.05 3.29
CA SER A 273 -13.37 12.18 2.48
C SER A 273 -14.21 12.99 1.48
N VAL A 274 -14.49 12.41 0.31
CA VAL A 274 -15.38 13.02 -0.70
C VAL A 274 -16.77 13.30 -0.12
N PHE A 275 -17.24 12.44 0.79
CA PHE A 275 -18.48 12.62 1.54
C PHE A 275 -18.47 13.94 2.33
N THR A 276 -17.44 14.18 3.15
CA THR A 276 -17.32 15.39 3.97
C THR A 276 -17.32 16.64 3.10
N LEU A 277 -16.56 16.65 2.01
CA LEU A 277 -16.51 17.79 1.08
C LEU A 277 -17.86 18.06 0.41
N THR A 278 -18.56 16.99 0.00
CA THR A 278 -19.87 17.09 -0.64
C THR A 278 -20.94 17.58 0.34
N LEU A 279 -20.90 17.08 1.59
CA LEU A 279 -21.80 17.52 2.65
C LEU A 279 -21.57 19.00 3.00
N GLN A 280 -20.31 19.42 3.15
CA GLN A 280 -19.96 20.82 3.40
C GLN A 280 -20.46 21.73 2.27
N ALA A 281 -20.20 21.37 1.01
CA ALA A 281 -20.69 22.12 -0.14
C ALA A 281 -22.23 22.22 -0.18
N GLY A 282 -22.93 21.11 0.12
CA GLY A 282 -24.39 21.08 0.20
C GLY A 282 -24.93 21.98 1.32
N LEU A 283 -24.34 21.91 2.52
CA LEU A 283 -24.72 22.77 3.64
C LEU A 283 -24.46 24.25 3.36
N SER A 284 -23.37 24.59 2.68
CA SER A 284 -23.08 25.96 2.26
C SER A 284 -24.10 26.47 1.24
N ALA A 285 -24.51 25.65 0.27
CA ALA A 285 -25.51 26.02 -0.73
C ALA A 285 -26.90 26.25 -0.12
N ILE A 286 -27.27 25.51 0.93
CA ILE A 286 -28.54 25.70 1.66
C ILE A 286 -28.53 27.01 2.48
N LYS A 287 -27.36 27.41 2.99
CA LYS A 287 -27.21 28.63 3.81
C LYS A 287 -27.20 29.92 3.01
N THR A 288 -27.01 29.86 1.69
CA THR A 288 -27.11 31.03 0.81
C THR A 288 -28.56 31.21 0.35
N PRO A 289 -29.29 32.25 0.79
CA PRO A 289 -30.61 32.54 0.25
C PRO A 289 -30.49 32.84 -1.25
N TYR A 290 -31.35 32.22 -2.06
CA TYR A 290 -31.48 32.61 -3.47
C TYR A 290 -31.93 34.08 -3.53
N PRO A 291 -31.21 34.98 -4.23
CA PRO A 291 -31.78 36.27 -4.56
C PRO A 291 -32.89 36.01 -5.59
N SER A 292 -34.14 36.08 -5.13
CA SER A 292 -35.35 36.18 -5.96
C SER A 292 -35.44 37.55 -6.62
#